data_AF-A0A7G9W9I4-F1
#
_entry.id   AF-A0A7G9W9I4-F1
#
_cell.length_a   1.000
_cell.length_b   1.000
_cell.length_c   1.000
_cell.angle_alpha   90.00
_cell.angle_beta   90.00
_cell.angle_gamma   90.00
#
_symmetry.space_group_name_H-M   'P 1'
#
loop_
_entity.id
_entity.type
_entity.pdbx_description
1 polymer ?
#
loop_
_entity_poly.entity_id
_entity_poly.type
_entity_poly.pdbx_seq_one_letter_code
_entity_poly.pdbx_strand_id
1 'polypeptide(L)' 'MNKRTEITAQTKQNLMDAFWNLYCEKRIEKITVKEITNKAGYNRGTFYEYFTDVYNVLDEIENSLIPSLDELPVIVN' A
#
# COMPACT_ATOMS: atom_id res chain seq x y z
N MET A 1 5.28 24.04 -3.73
CA MET A 1 5.09 22.60 -3.49
C MET A 1 6.42 21.91 -3.67
N ASN A 2 6.96 21.29 -2.63
CA ASN A 2 8.31 20.71 -2.64
C ASN A 2 8.30 19.38 -3.41
N LYS A 3 9.06 19.29 -4.51
CA LYS A 3 9.27 18.07 -5.33
C LYS A 3 9.50 16.78 -4.52
N ARG A 4 10.01 16.90 -3.29
CA ARG A 4 10.27 15.78 -2.37
C ARG A 4 8.99 15.06 -1.95
N THR A 5 7.86 15.76 -1.79
CA THR A 5 6.58 15.17 -1.34
C THR A 5 5.94 14.30 -2.43
N GLU A 6 6.03 14.71 -3.70
CA GLU A 6 5.49 13.92 -4.83
C GLU A 6 6.27 12.62 -5.07
N ILE A 7 7.61 12.65 -4.97
CA ILE A 7 8.45 11.46 -5.14
C ILE A 7 8.13 10.41 -4.07
N THR A 8 7.87 10.86 -2.83
CA THR A 8 7.48 10.01 -1.70
C THR A 8 6.12 9.34 -1.93
N ALA A 9 5.13 10.08 -2.44
CA ALA A 9 3.80 9.53 -2.75
C ALA A 9 3.86 8.48 -3.88
N GLN A 10 4.59 8.75 -4.96
CA GLN A 10 4.73 7.79 -6.06
C GLN A 10 5.44 6.51 -5.63
N THR A 11 6.47 6.62 -4.78
CA THR A 11 7.19 5.45 -4.26
C THR A 11 6.27 4.56 -3.42
N LYS A 12 5.46 5.16 -2.54
CA LYS A 12 4.45 4.44 -1.75
C LYS A 12 3.45 3.72 -2.66
N GLN A 13 2.91 4.41 -3.67
CA GLN A 13 1.95 3.82 -4.61
C GLN A 13 2.55 2.65 -5.39
N ASN A 14 3.78 2.78 -5.91
CA ASN A 14 4.45 1.71 -6.65
C ASN A 14 4.62 0.43 -5.81
N LEU A 15 4.90 0.58 -4.51
CA LEU A 15 4.98 -0.54 -3.58
C LEU A 15 3.60 -1.18 -3.32
N MET A 16 2.55 -0.37 -3.18
CA MET A 16 1.16 -0.85 -3.04
C MET A 16 0.71 -1.62 -4.28
N ASP A 17 0.97 -1.09 -5.48
CA ASP A 17 0.63 -1.75 -6.74
C ASP A 17 1.37 -3.08 -6.91
N ALA A 18 2.67 -3.12 -6.56
CA ALA A 18 3.45 -4.35 -6.59
C ALA A 18 2.91 -5.40 -5.61
N PHE A 19 2.54 -4.99 -4.39
CA PHE A 19 1.86 -5.86 -3.43
C PHE A 19 0.53 -6.37 -3.98
N TRP A 20 -0.32 -5.49 -4.50
CA TRP A 20 -1.66 -5.83 -4.99
C TRP A 20 -1.60 -6.89 -6.10
N ASN A 21 -0.69 -6.72 -7.06
CA ASN A 21 -0.47 -7.72 -8.11
C ASN A 21 -0.10 -9.10 -7.53
N LEU A 22 0.77 -9.16 -6.52
CA LEU A 22 1.13 -10.42 -5.86
C LEU A 22 -0.06 -11.00 -5.07
N TYR A 23 -0.85 -10.14 -4.43
CA TYR A 23 -2.01 -10.52 -3.65
C TYR A 23 -3.15 -11.12 -4.50
N CYS A 24 -3.31 -10.65 -5.74
CA CYS A 24 -4.21 -11.28 -6.71
C CYS A 24 -3.79 -12.70 -7.09
N GLU A 25 -2.51 -13.07 -6.96
CA GLU A 25 -1.97 -14.35 -7.41
C GLU A 25 -1.82 -15.38 -6.28
N LYS A 26 -1.63 -14.93 -5.04
CA LYS A 26 -1.35 -15.83 -3.91
C LYS A 26 -1.77 -15.25 -2.57
N ARG A 27 -1.99 -16.14 -1.60
CA ARG A 27 -2.34 -15.77 -0.23
C ARG A 27 -1.25 -14.89 0.41
N ILE A 28 -1.66 -13.90 1.21
CA ILE A 28 -0.77 -12.91 1.83
C ILE A 28 0.37 -13.52 2.64
N GLU A 29 0.16 -14.66 3.30
CA GLU A 29 1.20 -15.32 4.11
C GLU A 29 2.33 -15.90 3.25
N LYS A 30 2.17 -15.92 1.93
CA LYS A 30 3.18 -16.33 0.94
C LYS A 30 3.80 -15.15 0.20
N ILE A 31 3.44 -13.92 0.54
CA ILE A 31 4.03 -12.70 -0.01
C ILE A 31 5.13 -12.23 0.93
N THR A 32 6.31 -11.95 0.37
CA THR A 32 7.43 -11.41 1.14
C THR A 32 7.74 -9.97 0.75
N VAL A 33 8.28 -9.20 1.70
CA VAL A 33 8.79 -7.84 1.43
C VAL A 33 9.78 -7.83 0.26
N LYS A 34 10.62 -8.86 0.15
CA LYS A 34 11.60 -9.00 -0.95
C LYS A 34 10.91 -9.07 -2.32
N GLU A 35 9.82 -9.81 -2.44
CA GLU A 35 9.10 -9.93 -3.71
C GLU A 35 8.43 -8.63 -4.10
N ILE A 36 7.82 -7.93 -3.14
CA ILE A 36 7.22 -6.60 -3.36
C ILE A 36 8.29 -5.64 -3.84
N THR A 37 9.42 -5.55 -3.13
CA THR A 37 10.49 -4.60 -3.46
C THR A 37 11.14 -4.93 -4.80
N ASN A 38 11.34 -6.22 -5.11
CA ASN A 38 11.87 -6.64 -6.40
C ASN A 38 10.93 -6.27 -7.56
N LYS A 39 9.61 -6.49 -7.38
CA LYS A 39 8.61 -6.17 -8.39
C LYS A 39 8.44 -4.66 -8.59
N ALA A 40 8.56 -3.88 -7.52
CA ALA A 40 8.47 -2.42 -7.56
C ALA A 40 9.78 -1.73 -7.99
N GLY A 41 10.91 -2.44 -8.01
CA GLY A 41 12.22 -1.88 -8.37
C GLY A 41 12.91 -1.08 -7.24
N TYR A 42 12.62 -1.40 -5.98
CA TYR A 42 13.19 -0.74 -4.80
C TYR A 42 13.96 -1.70 -3.90
N ASN A 43 14.66 -1.15 -2.91
CA ASN A 43 15.29 -1.94 -1.85
C ASN A 43 14.34 -2.09 -0.64
N ARG A 44 14.68 -3.00 0.28
CA ARG A 44 13.88 -3.24 1.50
C ARG A 44 13.84 -2.04 2.45
N GLY A 45 14.91 -1.24 2.51
CA GLY A 45 14.93 -0.01 3.32
C GLY A 45 13.84 0.96 2.87
N THR A 46 13.71 1.16 1.55
CA THR A 46 12.63 1.97 0.97
C THR A 46 11.25 1.43 1.33
N PHE A 47 11.03 0.11 1.35
CA PHE A 47 9.76 -0.45 1.83
C PHE A 47 9.49 -0.06 3.29
N TYR A 48 10.48 -0.22 4.16
CA TYR A 48 10.35 0.06 5.60
C TYR A 48 10.26 1.56 5.94
N GLU A 49 10.51 2.47 4.99
CA GLU A 49 10.17 3.88 5.15
C GLU A 49 8.66 4.14 5.12
N TYR A 50 7.86 3.25 4.52
CA TYR A 50 6.42 3.41 4.33
C TYR A 50 5.58 2.38 5.06
N PHE A 51 6.07 1.15 5.21
CA PHE A 51 5.29 0.03 5.72
C PHE A 51 6.08 -0.82 6.71
N THR A 52 5.42 -1.29 7.76
CA THR A 52 6.05 -2.17 8.76
C THR A 52 6.18 -3.61 8.28
N ASP A 53 5.17 -4.10 7.56
CA ASP A 53 5.11 -5.44 6.98
C ASP A 53 4.08 -5.51 5.82
N VAL A 54 3.82 -6.71 5.30
CA VAL A 54 2.90 -6.93 4.18
C VAL A 54 1.43 -6.71 4.53
N TYR A 55 1.05 -6.87 5.81
CA TYR A 55 -0.32 -6.63 6.27
C TYR A 55 -0.60 -5.14 6.37
N ASN A 56 0.38 -4.36 6.83
CA ASN A 56 0.24 -2.91 6.83
C ASN A 56 0.05 -2.34 5.40
N VAL A 57 0.63 -2.96 4.36
CA VAL A 57 0.32 -2.56 2.97
C VAL A 57 -1.15 -2.80 2.63
N LEU A 58 -1.71 -3.94 3.04
CA LEU A 58 -3.13 -4.25 2.84
C LEU A 58 -4.02 -3.26 3.60
N ASP A 59 -3.73 -3.00 4.87
CA ASP A 59 -4.47 -2.05 5.70
C ASP A 59 -4.48 -0.65 5.05
N GLU A 60 -3.35 -0.20 4.51
CA GLU A 60 -3.23 1.08 3.82
C GLU A 60 -4.05 1.12 2.52
N ILE A 61 -4.13 0.00 1.79
CA ILE A 61 -5.01 -0.11 0.62
C ILE A 61 -6.48 -0.05 1.05
N GLU A 62 -6.88 -0.83 2.07
CA GLU A 62 -8.25 -0.84 2.58
C GLU A 62 -8.67 0.54 3.08
N ASN A 63 -7.82 1.21 3.86
CA ASN A 63 -8.07 2.57 4.34
C ASN A 63 -8.16 3.61 3.22
N SER A 64 -7.53 3.36 2.06
CA SER A 64 -7.65 4.23 0.88
C SER A 64 -8.95 4.03 0.10
N LEU A 65 -9.59 2.86 0.25
CA LEU A 65 -10.81 2.47 -0.45
C LEU A 65 -12.07 2.70 0.39
N ILE A 66 -11.98 2.54 1.72
CA ILE A 66 -13.09 2.74 2.64
C ILE A 66 -13.33 4.25 2.79
N PRO A 67 -14.50 4.77 2.36
CA PRO A 67 -14.86 6.16 2.60
C PRO A 67 -14.81 6.44 4.10
N SER A 68 -14.35 7.63 4.48
CA SER A 68 -14.41 8.04 5.88
C SER A 68 -15.86 7.98 6.37
N LEU A 69 -16.07 7.76 7.68
CA LEU A 69 -17.43 7.70 8.25
C LEU A 69 -18.27 8.94 7.91
N ASP A 70 -17.62 10.07 7.67
CA ASP A 70 -18.24 11.34 7.29
C ASP A 70 -18.80 11.34 5.85
N GLU A 71 -18.34 10.41 5.00
CA GLU A 71 -18.76 10.26 3.60
C GLU A 71 -19.85 9.22 3.39
N LEU A 72 -20.19 8.46 4.44
CA LEU A 72 -21.26 7.46 4.38
C LEU A 72 -22.64 8.15 4.46
N PRO A 73 -23.61 7.76 3.63
CA PRO A 73 -24.97 8.27 3.74
C PRO A 73 -25.55 7.88 5.10
N VAL A 74 -26.03 8.87 5.86
CA VAL A 74 -26.70 8.63 7.15
C VAL A 74 -27.96 7.81 6.88
N ILE A 75 -27.99 6.59 7.40
CA ILE A 75 -29.18 5.75 7.37
C ILE A 75 -30.13 6.26 8.45
N VAL A 76 -31.03 7.17 8.07
CA VAL A 76 -32.15 7.60 8.91
C VAL A 76 -33.25 6.54 8.79
N ASN A 77 -33.53 5.85 9.90
CA ASN A 77 -34.69 4.95 10.06
C ASN A 77 -35.99 5.75 10.15
#